data_AF-A0A919YFR3-F1
#
_entry.id   AF-A0A919YFR3-F1
#
_cell.length_a   1.000
_cell.length_b   1.000
_cell.length_c   1.000
_cell.angle_alpha   90.00
_cell.angle_beta   90.00
_cell.angle_gamma   90.00
#
_symmetry.space_group_name_H-M   'P 1'
#
loop_
_entity.id
_entity.type
_entity.pdbx_description
1 polymer ?
#
loop_
_entity_poly.entity_id
_entity_poly.type
_entity_poly.pdbx_seq_one_letter_code
_entity_poly.pdbx_strand_id
1 'polypeptide(L)'
;MIFPKKLENAIITVKNKLPESDPFSDTTQIQQSKLDALMEIVNFVKQMNYIKRPRVKEKFSFFLRSKYDYQETATHFGTSRNSIDVMVSRVSRQIESLVGKETIDMILQEKVSEALRVFRSGILNESAKGFFLPEAAKYLPEPKYRMFNSLEECSSEIRFLNVLTEHGMKNMIEGCDQEKLAHILYLISDNSKKMIEGVSDDKVLQSYFENGHHSREKVAIEREALLKLFNGEFSMTDIGEHISNKYQVEKALDEVRRQHIFHDAGSGLELASKEG
;
A
#
# COMPACT_ATOMS: atom_id res chain seq x y z
N MET A 1 26.06 -24.64 -4.86
CA MET A 1 26.16 -23.98 -3.55
C MET A 1 24.87 -23.22 -3.31
N ILE A 2 24.29 -23.25 -2.12
CA ILE A 2 23.06 -22.49 -1.84
C ILE A 2 23.36 -21.00 -1.64
N PHE A 3 22.41 -20.15 -1.98
CA PHE A 3 22.58 -18.69 -1.96
C PHE A 3 22.98 -18.13 -0.59
N PRO A 4 22.34 -18.50 0.54
CA PRO A 4 22.74 -17.98 1.85
C PRO A 4 24.21 -18.27 2.20
N LYS A 5 24.71 -19.45 1.82
CA LYS A 5 26.11 -19.84 2.04
C LYS A 5 27.07 -19.09 1.11
N LYS A 6 26.66 -18.83 -0.14
CA LYS A 6 27.41 -17.97 -1.08
C LYS A 6 27.56 -16.55 -0.48
N LEU A 7 26.49 -16.00 0.07
CA LEU A 7 26.47 -14.68 0.69
C LEU A 7 27.37 -14.61 1.93
N GLU A 8 27.29 -15.60 2.82
CA GLU A 8 28.15 -15.68 4.01
C GLU A 8 29.64 -15.75 3.64
N ASN A 9 30.00 -16.58 2.66
CA ASN A 9 31.38 -16.69 2.18
C ASN A 9 31.90 -15.35 1.61
N ALA A 10 31.05 -14.62 0.89
CA ALA A 10 31.40 -13.29 0.38
C ALA A 10 31.65 -12.29 1.52
N ILE A 11 30.83 -12.30 2.57
CA ILE A 11 31.02 -11.45 3.75
C ILE A 11 32.32 -11.77 4.46
N ILE A 12 32.62 -13.05 4.68
CA ILE A 12 33.89 -13.49 5.30
C ILE A 12 35.08 -13.00 4.45
N THR A 13 34.97 -13.13 3.12
CA THR A 13 36.02 -12.70 2.18
C THR A 13 36.29 -11.21 2.27
N VAL A 14 35.24 -10.37 2.34
CA VAL A 14 35.38 -8.92 2.47
C VAL A 14 35.90 -8.54 3.86
N LYS A 15 35.39 -9.18 4.93
CA LYS A 15 35.85 -8.92 6.30
C LYS A 15 37.33 -9.22 6.50
N ASN A 16 37.82 -10.32 5.95
CA ASN A 16 39.24 -10.69 6.03
C ASN A 16 40.16 -9.73 5.24
N LYS A 17 39.59 -8.87 4.38
CA LYS A 17 40.33 -7.87 3.60
C LYS A 17 40.22 -6.46 4.19
N LEU A 18 39.46 -6.26 5.27
CA LEU A 18 39.43 -4.97 5.96
C LEU A 18 40.77 -4.76 6.68
N PRO A 19 41.51 -3.69 6.37
CA PRO A 19 42.78 -3.41 7.04
C PRO A 19 42.53 -2.96 8.49
N GLU A 20 43.31 -3.49 9.44
CA GLU A 20 43.21 -3.16 10.86
C GLU A 20 43.80 -1.78 11.22
N SER A 21 44.61 -1.19 10.34
CA SER A 21 45.53 -0.11 10.70
C SER A 21 45.31 1.24 10.01
N ASP A 22 44.42 1.37 9.01
CA ASP A 22 44.10 2.67 8.40
C ASP A 22 42.62 2.77 7.99
N PRO A 23 41.75 3.33 8.85
CA PRO A 23 40.32 3.47 8.59
C PRO A 23 39.97 4.46 7.47
N PHE A 24 40.93 5.26 6.98
CA PHE A 24 40.67 6.32 5.99
C PHE A 24 41.22 6.03 4.59
N SER A 25 41.88 4.89 4.37
CA SER A 25 42.36 4.53 3.04
C SER A 25 41.21 4.26 2.06
N ASP A 26 41.41 4.58 0.77
CA ASP A 26 40.46 4.25 -0.30
C ASP A 26 40.10 2.76 -0.33
N THR A 27 41.08 1.90 -0.01
CA THR A 27 40.85 0.45 0.08
C THR A 27 39.88 0.09 1.20
N THR A 28 39.96 0.77 2.35
CA THR A 28 39.04 0.57 3.47
C THR A 28 37.63 1.00 3.08
N GLN A 29 37.47 2.14 2.42
CA GLN A 29 36.17 2.61 1.94
C GLN A 29 35.54 1.66 0.93
N ILE A 30 36.33 1.12 0.00
CA ILE A 30 35.85 0.13 -0.98
C ILE A 30 35.39 -1.15 -0.27
N GLN A 31 36.17 -1.69 0.67
CA GLN A 31 35.76 -2.90 1.40
C GLN A 31 34.53 -2.63 2.27
N GLN A 32 34.44 -1.46 2.91
CA GLN A 32 33.28 -1.08 3.69
C GLN A 32 32.03 -0.98 2.81
N SER A 33 32.12 -0.35 1.64
CA SER A 33 31.02 -0.28 0.67
C SER A 33 30.54 -1.66 0.21
N LYS A 34 31.47 -2.60 -0.04
CA LYS A 34 31.14 -4.00 -0.33
C LYS A 34 30.42 -4.66 0.84
N LEU A 35 30.90 -4.44 2.07
CA LEU A 35 30.30 -5.01 3.26
C LEU A 35 28.88 -4.48 3.47
N ASP A 36 28.68 -3.17 3.34
CA ASP A 36 27.36 -2.54 3.48
C ASP A 36 26.37 -3.11 2.45
N ALA A 37 26.80 -3.25 1.19
CA ALA A 37 25.98 -3.86 0.15
C ALA A 37 25.59 -5.31 0.44
N LEU A 38 26.54 -6.12 0.94
CA LEU A 38 26.27 -7.51 1.34
C LEU A 38 25.33 -7.57 2.55
N MET A 39 25.49 -6.65 3.51
CA MET A 39 24.62 -6.57 4.70
C MET A 39 23.20 -6.13 4.34
N GLU A 40 23.01 -5.31 3.32
CA GLU A 40 21.68 -4.98 2.76
C GLU A 40 20.98 -6.24 2.25
N ILE A 41 21.68 -7.09 1.50
CA ILE A 41 21.16 -8.38 1.02
C ILE A 41 20.85 -9.33 2.20
N VAL A 42 21.71 -9.37 3.22
CA VAL A 42 21.47 -10.16 4.44
C VAL A 42 20.17 -9.74 5.12
N ASN A 43 19.93 -8.44 5.25
CA ASN A 43 18.71 -7.92 5.86
C ASN A 43 17.46 -8.35 5.09
N PHE A 44 17.49 -8.29 3.75
CA PHE A 44 16.43 -8.82 2.90
C PHE A 44 16.21 -10.33 3.11
N VAL A 45 17.28 -11.15 3.10
CA VAL A 45 17.17 -12.60 3.31
C VAL A 45 16.54 -12.92 4.67
N LYS A 46 16.89 -12.18 5.72
CA LYS A 46 16.36 -12.34 7.09
C LYS A 46 14.88 -11.99 7.21
N GLN A 47 14.36 -11.04 6.44
CA GLN A 47 12.95 -10.67 6.48
C GLN A 47 12.02 -11.80 5.98
N MET A 48 12.52 -12.66 5.09
CA MET A 48 11.77 -13.81 4.54
C MET A 48 10.40 -13.45 3.92
N ASN A 49 10.19 -12.21 3.49
CA ASN A 49 8.92 -11.75 2.92
C ASN A 49 8.54 -12.50 1.63
N TYR A 50 9.55 -12.91 0.86
CA TYR A 50 9.42 -13.71 -0.35
C TYR A 50 8.89 -15.14 -0.11
N ILE A 51 8.88 -15.64 1.12
CA ILE A 51 8.38 -16.99 1.43
C ILE A 51 6.91 -16.90 1.89
N LYS A 52 5.95 -17.29 1.04
CA LYS A 52 4.52 -17.14 1.38
C LYS A 52 4.02 -18.05 2.52
N ARG A 53 4.57 -19.26 2.65
CA ARG A 53 4.06 -20.29 3.58
C ARG A 53 4.75 -20.19 4.95
N PRO A 54 4.02 -19.95 6.06
CA PRO A 54 4.63 -19.81 7.39
C PRO A 54 5.49 -21.00 7.82
N ARG A 55 5.02 -22.23 7.56
CA ARG A 55 5.77 -23.45 7.86
C ARG A 55 7.09 -23.56 7.09
N VAL A 56 7.19 -22.96 5.90
CA VAL A 56 8.44 -22.91 5.13
C VAL A 56 9.37 -21.84 5.71
N LYS A 57 8.84 -20.68 6.13
CA LYS A 57 9.63 -19.64 6.83
C LYS A 57 10.28 -20.22 8.08
N GLU A 58 9.51 -20.92 8.91
CA GLU A 58 10.00 -21.52 10.15
C GLU A 58 11.11 -22.54 9.90
N LYS A 59 10.88 -23.47 8.96
CA LYS A 59 11.90 -24.47 8.56
C LYS A 59 13.17 -23.84 8.02
N PHE A 60 13.03 -22.84 7.15
CA PHE A 60 14.18 -22.15 6.57
C PHE A 60 14.93 -21.32 7.61
N SER A 61 14.22 -20.65 8.52
CA SER A 61 14.80 -19.92 9.66
C SER A 61 15.63 -20.84 10.56
N PHE A 62 15.10 -22.01 10.91
CA PHE A 62 15.86 -23.01 11.66
C PHE A 62 17.10 -23.48 10.88
N PHE A 63 16.96 -23.78 9.58
CA PHE A 63 18.08 -24.20 8.73
C PHE A 63 19.22 -23.16 8.68
N LEU A 64 18.89 -21.87 8.68
CA LEU A 64 19.92 -20.81 8.80
C LEU A 64 20.60 -20.82 10.18
N ARG A 65 19.85 -21.07 11.27
CA ARG A 65 20.39 -21.13 12.63
C ARG A 65 21.24 -22.37 12.88
N SER A 66 20.90 -23.51 12.29
CA SER A 66 21.67 -24.76 12.36
C SER A 66 22.89 -24.77 11.44
N LYS A 67 23.36 -23.60 11.00
CA LYS A 67 24.52 -23.45 10.09
C LYS A 67 24.40 -24.33 8.83
N TYR A 68 23.19 -24.37 8.26
CA TYR A 68 22.84 -25.10 7.05
C TYR A 68 22.92 -26.63 7.18
N ASP A 69 22.75 -27.17 8.39
CA ASP A 69 22.70 -28.62 8.59
C ASP A 69 21.32 -29.18 8.16
N TYR A 70 21.34 -29.95 7.07
CA TYR A 70 20.15 -30.59 6.50
C TYR A 70 19.62 -31.72 7.39
N GLN A 71 20.50 -32.48 8.03
CA GLN A 71 20.12 -33.63 8.83
C GLN A 71 19.50 -33.18 10.16
N GLU A 72 20.11 -32.20 10.82
CA GLU A 72 19.59 -31.59 12.03
C GLU A 72 18.22 -30.94 11.77
N THR A 73 18.08 -30.19 10.67
CA THR A 73 16.80 -29.60 10.27
C THR A 73 15.74 -30.68 9.99
N ALA A 74 16.12 -31.78 9.32
CA ALA A 74 15.21 -32.88 9.03
C ALA A 74 14.70 -33.55 10.32
N THR A 75 15.60 -33.83 11.26
CA THR A 75 15.28 -34.39 12.58
C THR A 75 14.37 -33.46 13.37
N HIS A 76 14.68 -32.16 13.42
CA HIS A 76 13.90 -31.18 14.18
C HIS A 76 12.43 -31.07 13.71
N PHE A 77 12.18 -31.16 12.40
CA PHE A 77 10.84 -31.06 11.83
C PHE A 77 10.19 -32.41 11.50
N GLY A 78 10.77 -33.54 11.95
CA GLY A 78 10.25 -34.88 11.71
C GLY A 78 10.02 -35.19 10.22
N THR A 79 10.98 -34.84 9.36
CA THR A 79 10.87 -35.00 7.91
C THR A 79 12.14 -35.62 7.32
N SER A 80 12.12 -35.95 6.03
CA SER A 80 13.29 -36.52 5.36
C SER A 80 14.30 -35.43 5.00
N ARG A 81 15.59 -35.78 5.03
CA ARG A 81 16.68 -34.92 4.53
C ARG A 81 16.41 -34.43 3.10
N ASN A 82 15.89 -35.31 2.25
CA ASN A 82 15.53 -34.97 0.86
C ASN A 82 14.43 -33.89 0.80
N SER A 83 13.44 -33.93 1.69
CA SER A 83 12.42 -32.88 1.75
C SER A 83 13.01 -31.52 2.13
N ILE A 84 14.01 -31.49 3.02
CA ILE A 84 14.71 -30.25 3.37
C ILE A 84 15.55 -29.77 2.18
N ASP A 85 16.27 -30.65 1.50
CA ASP A 85 17.07 -30.32 0.32
C ASP A 85 16.24 -29.67 -0.80
N VAL A 86 15.09 -30.26 -1.12
CA VAL A 86 14.17 -29.71 -2.13
C VAL A 86 13.63 -28.34 -1.70
N MET A 87 13.31 -28.17 -0.42
CA MET A 87 12.82 -26.89 0.12
C MET A 87 13.89 -25.81 0.02
N VAL A 88 15.11 -26.09 0.53
CA VAL A 88 16.24 -25.15 0.50
C VAL A 88 16.61 -24.80 -0.93
N SER A 89 16.64 -25.78 -1.84
CA SER A 89 16.92 -25.57 -3.26
C SER A 89 15.89 -24.67 -3.95
N ARG A 90 14.61 -24.77 -3.57
CA ARG A 90 13.54 -23.88 -4.10
C ARG A 90 13.68 -22.48 -3.54
N VAL A 91 13.84 -22.33 -2.23
CA VAL A 91 14.01 -21.03 -1.57
C VAL A 91 15.28 -20.33 -2.08
N SER A 92 16.39 -21.06 -2.20
CA SER A 92 17.65 -20.54 -2.74
C SER A 92 17.48 -19.99 -4.16
N ARG A 93 16.82 -20.74 -5.05
CA ARG A 93 16.54 -20.29 -6.42
C ARG A 93 15.63 -19.05 -6.45
N GLN A 94 14.66 -18.99 -5.54
CA GLN A 94 13.79 -17.83 -5.42
C GLN A 94 14.58 -16.59 -4.99
N ILE A 95 15.44 -16.71 -3.97
CA ILE A 95 16.32 -15.62 -3.55
C ILE A 95 17.23 -15.18 -4.71
N GLU A 96 17.86 -16.13 -5.42
CA GLU A 96 18.69 -15.82 -6.60
C GLU A 96 17.95 -15.07 -7.69
N SER A 97 16.67 -15.41 -7.93
CA SER A 97 15.85 -14.72 -8.93
C SER A 97 15.50 -13.28 -8.52
N LEU A 98 15.36 -13.01 -7.22
CA LEU A 98 15.04 -11.68 -6.69
C LEU A 98 16.29 -10.82 -6.52
N VAL A 99 17.40 -11.41 -6.08
CA VAL A 99 18.64 -10.68 -5.83
C VAL A 99 19.46 -10.48 -7.11
N GLY A 100 19.33 -11.41 -8.07
CA GLY A 100 20.20 -11.50 -9.23
C GLY A 100 21.34 -12.50 -8.99
N LYS A 101 21.54 -13.41 -9.94
CA LYS A 101 22.51 -14.52 -9.82
C LYS A 101 23.96 -14.06 -9.66
N GLU A 102 24.30 -12.96 -10.35
CA GLU A 102 25.66 -12.41 -10.42
C GLU A 102 25.91 -11.29 -9.41
N THR A 103 24.88 -10.84 -8.69
CA THR A 103 24.94 -9.67 -7.80
C THR A 103 26.05 -9.77 -6.76
N ILE A 104 26.21 -10.93 -6.11
CA ILE A 104 27.31 -11.15 -5.14
C ILE A 104 28.67 -11.05 -5.84
N ASP A 105 28.80 -11.61 -7.03
CA ASP A 105 30.07 -11.64 -7.76
C ASP A 105 30.44 -10.23 -8.24
N MET A 106 29.45 -9.44 -8.66
CA MET A 106 29.61 -8.03 -9.01
C MET A 106 30.08 -7.18 -7.81
N ILE A 107 29.54 -7.41 -6.61
CA ILE A 107 30.00 -6.73 -5.39
C ILE A 107 31.48 -7.06 -5.13
N LEU A 108 31.85 -8.35 -5.22
CA LEU A 108 33.23 -8.77 -5.01
C LEU A 108 34.19 -8.15 -6.05
N GLN A 109 33.73 -7.96 -7.28
CA GLN A 109 34.43 -7.33 -8.41
C GLN A 109 34.38 -5.79 -8.41
N GLU A 110 34.01 -5.14 -7.30
CA GLU A 110 34.01 -3.66 -7.17
C GLU A 110 32.96 -2.94 -8.01
N LYS A 111 32.02 -3.68 -8.61
CA LYS A 111 30.86 -3.13 -9.33
C LYS A 111 29.67 -2.95 -8.37
N VAL A 112 29.92 -2.37 -7.20
CA VAL A 112 28.95 -2.30 -6.08
C VAL A 112 27.67 -1.57 -6.50
N SER A 113 27.81 -0.41 -7.14
CA SER A 113 26.67 0.40 -7.59
C SER A 113 25.79 -0.32 -8.61
N GLU A 114 26.41 -1.05 -9.55
CA GLU A 114 25.69 -1.83 -10.55
C GLU A 114 24.96 -3.03 -9.91
N ALA A 115 25.63 -3.70 -8.96
CA ALA A 115 25.07 -4.82 -8.23
C ALA A 115 23.84 -4.40 -7.40
N LEU A 116 23.94 -3.29 -6.66
CA LEU A 116 22.83 -2.75 -5.88
C LEU A 116 21.66 -2.33 -6.77
N ARG A 117 21.92 -1.83 -7.98
CA ARG A 117 20.86 -1.53 -8.95
C ARG A 117 20.09 -2.78 -9.37
N VAL A 118 20.79 -3.88 -9.65
CA VAL A 118 20.18 -5.19 -9.99
C VAL A 118 19.40 -5.76 -8.81
N PHE A 119 19.99 -5.73 -7.61
CA PHE A 119 19.33 -6.20 -6.40
C PHE A 119 18.06 -5.41 -6.10
N ARG A 120 18.16 -4.08 -6.02
CA ARG A 120 17.05 -3.20 -5.65
C ARG A 120 15.93 -3.27 -6.68
N SER A 121 16.23 -3.33 -7.99
CA SER A 121 15.19 -3.50 -9.02
C SER A 121 14.45 -4.83 -8.88
N GLY A 122 15.13 -5.91 -8.46
CA GLY A 122 14.51 -7.20 -8.21
C GLY A 122 13.62 -7.25 -6.96
N ILE A 123 13.95 -6.50 -5.90
CA ILE A 123 13.17 -6.49 -4.65
C ILE A 123 12.10 -5.38 -4.55
N LEU A 124 12.22 -4.31 -5.34
CA LEU A 124 11.28 -3.17 -5.32
C LEU A 124 9.85 -3.57 -5.74
N ASN A 125 9.70 -4.65 -6.51
CA ASN A 125 8.38 -5.18 -6.87
C ASN A 125 7.57 -5.71 -5.67
N GLU A 126 8.20 -6.02 -4.53
CA GLU A 126 7.49 -6.44 -3.30
C GLU A 126 7.45 -5.34 -2.21
N SER A 127 8.45 -4.45 -2.10
CA SER A 127 8.56 -3.53 -0.95
C SER A 127 7.83 -2.20 -1.09
N ALA A 128 7.72 -1.62 -2.29
CA ALA A 128 7.07 -0.32 -2.47
C ALA A 128 5.57 -0.36 -2.12
N LYS A 129 4.91 -1.50 -2.35
CA LYS A 129 3.48 -1.70 -2.07
C LYS A 129 3.14 -1.65 -0.57
N GLY A 130 4.12 -1.83 0.31
CA GLY A 130 3.91 -1.79 1.76
C GLY A 130 3.75 -0.38 2.34
N PHE A 131 4.10 0.67 1.59
CA PHE A 131 3.97 2.06 2.03
C PHE A 131 2.62 2.70 1.67
N PHE A 132 1.89 2.08 0.74
CA PHE A 132 0.66 2.62 0.18
C PHE A 132 -0.53 1.73 0.56
N LEU A 133 -1.73 2.31 0.56
CA LEU A 133 -2.95 1.55 0.79
C LEU A 133 -3.07 0.37 -0.21
N PRO A 134 -3.38 -0.86 0.25
CA PRO A 134 -3.33 -2.07 -0.58
C PRO A 134 -4.14 -1.97 -1.88
N GLU A 135 -5.34 -1.39 -1.80
CA GLU A 135 -6.27 -1.22 -2.92
C GLU A 135 -5.80 -0.15 -3.91
N ALA A 136 -5.06 0.85 -3.46
CA ALA A 136 -4.51 1.91 -4.32
C ALA A 136 -3.26 1.41 -5.07
N ALA A 137 -2.45 0.57 -4.42
CA ALA A 137 -1.19 0.05 -4.97
C ALA A 137 -1.36 -0.71 -6.30
N LYS A 138 -2.56 -1.23 -6.60
CA LYS A 138 -2.85 -1.92 -7.87
C LYS A 138 -2.94 -1.00 -9.09
N TYR A 139 -3.13 0.30 -8.88
CA TYR A 139 -3.21 1.30 -9.94
C TYR A 139 -1.88 2.03 -10.17
N LEU A 140 -0.87 1.79 -9.32
CA LEU A 140 0.43 2.44 -9.46
C LEU A 140 1.21 1.85 -10.66
N PRO A 141 1.95 2.70 -11.39
CA PRO A 141 2.75 2.23 -12.51
C PRO A 141 3.88 1.30 -12.03
N GLU A 142 4.19 0.28 -12.85
CA GLU A 142 5.38 -0.53 -12.61
C GLU A 142 6.64 0.31 -12.93
N PRO A 143 7.75 0.12 -12.18
CA PRO A 143 8.99 0.87 -12.36
C PRO A 143 9.72 0.42 -13.64
N LYS A 144 9.18 0.80 -14.80
CA LYS A 144 9.66 0.43 -16.14
C LYS A 144 10.18 1.62 -16.95
N TYR A 145 10.01 2.83 -16.44
CA TYR A 145 10.30 4.07 -17.17
C TYR A 145 11.71 4.61 -16.87
N ARG A 146 12.18 5.53 -17.72
CA ARG A 146 13.45 6.23 -17.55
C ARG A 146 13.50 6.95 -16.19
N MET A 147 14.69 7.00 -15.60
CA MET A 147 14.92 7.76 -14.38
C MET A 147 15.01 9.25 -14.68
N PHE A 148 14.41 10.06 -13.81
CA PHE A 148 14.57 11.52 -13.79
C PHE A 148 15.86 11.90 -13.03
N ASN A 149 16.40 13.08 -13.30
CA ASN A 149 17.70 13.49 -12.75
C ASN A 149 17.60 13.97 -11.29
N SER A 150 16.41 14.32 -10.83
CA SER A 150 16.15 14.83 -9.48
C SER A 150 14.76 14.45 -8.97
N LEU A 151 14.53 14.59 -7.66
CA LEU A 151 13.22 14.35 -7.05
C LEU A 151 12.29 15.57 -7.19
N GLU A 152 12.87 16.76 -7.36
CA GLU A 152 12.16 18.02 -7.57
C GLU A 152 11.29 17.96 -8.83
N GLU A 153 11.76 17.27 -9.87
CA GLU A 153 11.00 16.98 -11.10
C GLU A 153 9.74 16.13 -10.84
N CYS A 154 9.71 15.38 -9.73
CA CYS A 154 8.63 14.48 -9.34
C CYS A 154 7.69 15.08 -8.28
N SER A 155 7.72 16.39 -8.06
CA SER A 155 7.02 17.02 -6.92
C SER A 155 5.50 16.80 -6.92
N SER A 156 4.86 16.79 -8.10
CA SER A 156 3.44 16.48 -8.25
C SER A 156 3.13 15.04 -7.90
N GLU A 157 3.95 14.11 -8.36
CA GLU A 157 3.79 12.67 -8.16
C GLU A 157 4.05 12.30 -6.70
N ILE A 158 5.04 12.92 -6.06
CA ILE A 158 5.31 12.74 -4.63
C ILE A 158 4.12 13.22 -3.80
N ARG A 159 3.53 14.38 -4.13
CA ARG A 159 2.32 14.86 -3.44
C ARG A 159 1.16 13.89 -3.60
N PHE A 160 0.95 13.37 -4.81
CA PHE A 160 -0.07 12.36 -5.07
C PHE A 160 0.17 11.07 -4.29
N LEU A 161 1.38 10.52 -4.35
CA LEU A 161 1.75 9.29 -3.64
C LEU A 161 1.63 9.45 -2.12
N ASN A 162 1.94 10.63 -1.58
CA ASN A 162 1.80 10.92 -0.14
C ASN A 162 0.34 10.78 0.32
N VAL A 163 -0.64 11.19 -0.50
CA VAL A 163 -2.07 11.00 -0.21
C VAL A 163 -2.43 9.52 -0.10
N LEU A 164 -1.76 8.63 -0.83
CA LEU A 164 -2.03 7.19 -0.82
C LEU A 164 -1.39 6.44 0.36
N THR A 165 -0.66 7.14 1.22
CA THR A 165 -0.07 6.55 2.44
C THR A 165 -1.06 6.62 3.60
N GLU A 166 -0.91 5.73 4.58
CA GLU A 166 -1.72 5.76 5.81
C GLU A 166 -1.58 7.11 6.55
N HIS A 167 -0.36 7.64 6.61
CA HIS A 167 -0.08 8.92 7.25
C HIS A 167 -0.74 10.10 6.51
N GLY A 168 -0.63 10.15 5.18
CA GLY A 168 -1.24 11.21 4.37
C GLY A 168 -2.77 11.20 4.47
N MET A 169 -3.39 10.02 4.39
CA MET A 169 -4.83 9.87 4.58
C MET A 169 -5.29 10.33 5.95
N LYS A 170 -4.57 9.94 7.00
CA LYS A 170 -4.88 10.35 8.38
C LYS A 170 -4.88 11.87 8.51
N ASN A 171 -3.81 12.54 8.03
CA ASN A 171 -3.71 13.99 8.10
C ASN A 171 -4.83 14.69 7.31
N MET A 172 -5.24 14.13 6.16
CA MET A 172 -6.35 14.68 5.38
C MET A 172 -7.69 14.54 6.12
N ILE A 173 -7.96 13.38 6.72
CA ILE A 173 -9.19 13.12 7.48
C ILE A 173 -9.25 14.04 8.70
N GLU A 174 -8.15 14.20 9.44
CA GLU A 174 -8.08 15.08 10.62
C GLU A 174 -8.32 16.57 10.26
N GLY A 175 -8.01 16.98 9.03
CA GLY A 175 -8.29 18.33 8.54
C GLY A 175 -9.75 18.58 8.12
N CYS A 176 -10.59 17.54 8.04
CA CYS A 176 -12.00 17.66 7.71
C CYS A 176 -12.87 17.94 8.93
N ASP A 177 -14.04 18.54 8.67
CA ASP A 177 -15.12 18.62 9.65
C ASP A 177 -15.68 17.22 9.92
N GLN A 178 -15.45 16.72 11.14
CA GLN A 178 -15.76 15.33 11.50
C GLN A 178 -17.28 15.06 11.51
N GLU A 179 -18.10 16.05 11.85
CA GLU A 179 -19.56 15.89 11.87
C GLU A 179 -20.10 15.77 10.45
N LYS A 180 -19.62 16.61 9.53
CA LYS A 180 -20.00 16.52 8.11
C LYS A 180 -19.50 15.25 7.45
N LEU A 181 -18.30 14.79 7.79
CA LEU A 181 -17.76 13.53 7.28
C LEU A 181 -18.60 12.34 7.79
N ALA A 182 -18.93 12.31 9.08
CA ALA A 182 -19.80 11.30 9.66
C ALA A 182 -21.19 11.29 9.01
N HIS A 183 -21.75 12.47 8.71
CA HIS A 183 -23.01 12.61 7.98
C HIS A 183 -22.96 11.95 6.59
N ILE A 184 -21.94 12.26 5.79
CA ILE A 184 -21.77 11.68 4.45
C ILE A 184 -21.61 10.15 4.54
N LEU A 185 -20.78 9.67 5.48
CA LEU A 185 -20.57 8.24 5.71
C LEU A 185 -21.87 7.54 6.13
N TYR A 186 -22.70 8.20 6.93
CA TYR A 186 -24.02 7.69 7.30
C TYR A 186 -24.92 7.56 6.07
N LEU A 187 -25.00 8.59 5.21
CA LEU A 187 -25.84 8.59 4.00
C LEU A 187 -25.51 7.41 3.08
N ILE A 188 -24.24 7.02 2.94
CA ILE A 188 -23.84 5.92 2.05
C ILE A 188 -23.90 4.53 2.71
N SER A 189 -24.09 4.45 4.03
CA SER A 189 -24.12 3.18 4.77
C SER A 189 -25.40 2.35 4.51
N ASP A 190 -25.39 1.09 4.95
CA ASP A 190 -26.59 0.24 4.93
C ASP A 190 -27.70 0.72 5.88
N ASN A 191 -27.36 1.55 6.88
CA ASN A 191 -28.34 2.05 7.84
C ASN A 191 -29.30 3.07 7.19
N SER A 192 -28.78 3.94 6.32
CA SER A 192 -29.62 4.85 5.54
C SER A 192 -30.55 4.10 4.59
N LYS A 193 -30.07 2.99 3.99
CA LYS A 193 -30.87 2.11 3.13
C LYS A 193 -32.02 1.46 3.89
N LYS A 194 -31.74 0.80 5.03
CA LYS A 194 -32.76 0.18 5.89
C LYS A 194 -33.82 1.16 6.38
N MET A 195 -33.41 2.41 6.59
CA MET A 195 -34.30 3.49 7.02
C MET A 195 -35.24 3.96 5.89
N ILE A 196 -34.74 4.12 4.66
CA ILE A 196 -35.56 4.43 3.48
C ILE A 196 -36.60 3.31 3.25
N GLU A 197 -36.18 2.06 3.43
CA GLU A 197 -37.01 0.86 3.30
C GLU A 197 -37.96 0.62 4.50
N GLY A 198 -37.88 1.46 5.55
CA GLY A 198 -38.84 1.45 6.67
C GLY A 198 -38.60 0.41 7.77
N VAL A 199 -37.39 -0.14 7.91
CA VAL A 199 -37.10 -1.30 8.79
C VAL A 199 -36.25 -0.93 10.03
N SER A 200 -36.54 0.14 10.77
CA SER A 200 -35.67 0.50 11.92
C SER A 200 -36.35 1.22 13.09
N ASP A 201 -36.23 0.62 14.28
CA ASP A 201 -36.51 1.16 15.64
C ASP A 201 -35.27 1.85 16.25
N ASP A 202 -34.38 2.42 15.43
CA ASP A 202 -33.11 2.96 15.94
C ASP A 202 -33.28 4.40 16.45
N LYS A 203 -33.33 4.56 17.77
CA LYS A 203 -33.49 5.85 18.48
C LYS A 203 -32.43 6.89 18.10
N VAL A 204 -31.25 6.45 17.66
CA VAL A 204 -30.18 7.35 17.17
C VAL A 204 -30.63 8.03 15.88
N LEU A 205 -31.33 7.32 14.99
CA LEU A 205 -31.87 7.84 13.73
C LEU A 205 -32.94 8.91 13.99
N GLN A 206 -33.84 8.67 14.94
CA GLN A 206 -34.92 9.59 15.26
C GLN A 206 -34.38 10.93 15.80
N SER A 207 -33.37 10.88 16.66
CA SER A 207 -32.68 12.07 17.19
C SER A 207 -31.89 12.85 16.12
N TYR A 208 -31.42 12.19 15.06
CA TYR A 208 -30.70 12.81 13.96
C TYR A 208 -31.65 13.69 13.10
N PHE A 209 -32.94 13.35 13.01
CA PHE A 209 -33.96 14.12 12.29
C PHE A 209 -34.63 15.20 13.13
N GLU A 210 -34.87 14.95 14.42
CA GLU A 210 -35.46 15.94 15.33
C GLU A 210 -34.62 17.22 15.41
N ASN A 211 -33.32 17.12 15.14
CA ASN A 211 -32.38 18.25 15.12
C ASN A 211 -32.11 18.84 13.72
N GLY A 212 -32.60 18.23 12.63
CA GLY A 212 -32.14 18.52 11.25
C GLY A 212 -33.19 18.79 10.16
N HIS A 213 -34.50 18.60 10.42
CA HIS A 213 -35.57 18.81 9.42
C HIS A 213 -35.28 18.15 8.04
N HIS A 214 -34.99 16.85 7.99
CA HIS A 214 -34.81 16.12 6.73
C HIS A 214 -35.93 15.09 6.54
N SER A 215 -36.59 15.09 5.37
CA SER A 215 -37.56 14.03 5.02
C SER A 215 -36.82 12.76 4.58
N ARG A 216 -37.46 11.59 4.68
CA ARG A 216 -36.89 10.32 4.17
C ARG A 216 -36.56 10.40 2.68
N GLU A 217 -37.39 11.11 1.93
CA GLU A 217 -37.22 11.36 0.50
C GLU A 217 -35.97 12.20 0.23
N LYS A 218 -35.75 13.27 1.00
CA LYS A 218 -34.51 14.06 0.92
C LYS A 218 -33.26 13.20 1.12
N VAL A 219 -33.26 12.35 2.14
CA VAL A 219 -32.13 11.45 2.40
C VAL A 219 -31.91 10.46 1.26
N ALA A 220 -32.98 9.95 0.65
CA ALA A 220 -32.88 9.05 -0.50
C ALA A 220 -32.21 9.71 -1.71
N ILE A 221 -32.61 10.95 -2.02
CA ILE A 221 -32.06 11.76 -3.12
C ILE A 221 -30.55 12.02 -2.88
N GLU A 222 -30.19 12.51 -1.69
CA GLU A 222 -28.81 12.80 -1.33
C GLU A 222 -27.93 11.54 -1.38
N ARG A 223 -28.45 10.41 -0.87
CA ARG A 223 -27.78 9.12 -0.93
C ARG A 223 -27.54 8.66 -2.37
N GLU A 224 -28.55 8.76 -3.24
CA GLU A 224 -28.43 8.35 -4.63
C GLU A 224 -27.36 9.16 -5.37
N ALA A 225 -27.36 10.48 -5.21
CA ALA A 225 -26.36 11.36 -5.81
C ALA A 225 -24.94 11.03 -5.33
N LEU A 226 -24.75 10.75 -4.04
CA LEU A 226 -23.45 10.33 -3.49
C LEU A 226 -22.98 8.99 -4.06
N LEU A 227 -23.87 8.02 -4.24
CA LEU A 227 -23.50 6.73 -4.83
C LEU A 227 -23.10 6.87 -6.29
N LYS A 228 -23.85 7.65 -7.09
CA LYS A 228 -23.49 7.95 -8.48
C LYS A 228 -22.10 8.60 -8.56
N LEU A 229 -21.81 9.54 -7.65
CA LEU A 229 -20.50 10.18 -7.56
C LEU A 229 -19.38 9.19 -7.26
N PHE A 230 -19.52 8.38 -6.21
CA PHE A 230 -18.46 7.44 -5.79
C PHE A 230 -18.27 6.25 -6.73
N ASN A 231 -19.31 5.88 -7.49
CA ASN A 231 -19.20 4.89 -8.56
C ASN A 231 -18.65 5.47 -9.87
N GLY A 232 -18.40 6.78 -9.92
CA GLY A 232 -17.81 7.46 -11.08
C GLY A 232 -18.79 7.77 -12.20
N GLU A 233 -20.10 7.76 -11.96
CA GLU A 233 -21.11 8.06 -12.99
C GLU A 233 -21.03 9.52 -13.47
N PHE A 234 -20.47 10.43 -12.66
CA PHE A 234 -20.19 11.81 -13.07
C PHE A 234 -18.79 12.01 -13.68
N SER A 235 -18.00 10.95 -13.84
CA SER A 235 -16.58 11.06 -14.22
C SER A 235 -16.32 11.48 -15.68
N MET A 236 -17.36 11.42 -16.52
CA MET A 236 -17.27 11.69 -17.96
C MET A 236 -18.27 12.75 -18.42
N THR A 237 -17.94 13.44 -19.50
CA THR A 237 -18.87 14.25 -20.31
C THR A 237 -19.67 13.35 -21.27
N ASP A 238 -20.71 13.90 -21.88
CA ASP A 238 -21.54 13.18 -22.88
C ASP A 238 -20.75 12.74 -24.12
N ILE A 239 -19.57 13.32 -24.33
CA ILE A 239 -18.63 12.98 -25.41
C ILE A 239 -17.46 12.10 -24.93
N GLY A 240 -17.49 11.62 -23.68
CA GLY A 240 -16.52 10.67 -23.13
C GLY A 240 -15.22 11.27 -22.60
N GLU A 241 -15.17 12.58 -22.32
CA GLU A 241 -14.01 13.23 -21.74
C GLU A 241 -14.06 13.25 -20.20
N HIS A 242 -12.90 13.08 -19.55
CA HIS A 242 -12.82 13.09 -18.10
C HIS A 242 -13.11 14.47 -17.49
N ILE A 243 -13.93 14.47 -16.44
CA ILE A 243 -14.29 15.65 -15.67
C ILE A 243 -13.46 15.71 -14.39
N SER A 244 -13.02 16.90 -13.97
CA SER A 244 -12.28 17.06 -12.71
C SER A 244 -13.15 16.78 -11.49
N ASN A 245 -12.55 16.26 -10.41
CA ASN A 245 -13.30 15.92 -9.18
C ASN A 245 -14.16 17.08 -8.65
N LYS A 246 -13.69 18.32 -8.77
CA LYS A 246 -14.45 19.51 -8.37
C LYS A 246 -15.79 19.60 -9.13
N TYR A 247 -15.75 19.45 -10.45
CA TYR A 247 -16.95 19.52 -11.28
C TYR A 247 -17.84 18.28 -11.12
N GLN A 248 -17.27 17.10 -10.82
CA GLN A 248 -18.07 15.92 -10.49
C GLN A 248 -18.90 16.14 -9.21
N VAL A 249 -18.31 16.74 -8.17
CA VAL A 249 -19.03 17.11 -6.95
C VAL A 249 -20.12 18.13 -7.23
N GLU A 250 -19.83 19.15 -8.05
CA GLU A 250 -20.84 20.15 -8.45
C GLU A 250 -22.04 19.51 -9.18
N LYS A 251 -21.79 18.57 -10.11
CA LYS A 251 -22.86 17.80 -10.78
C LYS A 251 -23.74 17.03 -9.79
N ALA A 252 -23.12 16.35 -8.82
CA ALA A 252 -23.86 15.60 -7.80
C ALA A 252 -24.75 16.54 -6.96
N LEU A 253 -24.23 17.70 -6.55
CA LEU A 253 -24.99 18.69 -5.79
C LEU A 253 -26.11 19.33 -6.62
N ASP A 254 -25.89 19.57 -7.91
CA ASP A 254 -26.92 20.09 -8.81
C ASP A 254 -28.05 19.08 -9.03
N GLU A 255 -27.76 17.78 -9.08
CA GLU A 255 -28.77 16.73 -9.15
C GLU A 255 -29.65 16.73 -7.89
N VAL A 256 -29.04 16.81 -6.71
CA VAL A 256 -29.76 16.97 -5.43
C VAL A 256 -30.66 18.21 -5.47
N ARG A 257 -30.12 19.38 -5.87
CA ARG A 257 -30.89 20.63 -5.96
C ARG A 257 -32.08 20.53 -6.91
N ARG A 258 -31.91 19.93 -8.09
CA ARG A 258 -32.99 19.80 -9.10
C ARG A 258 -34.16 18.96 -8.59
N GLN A 259 -33.87 17.89 -7.86
CA GLN A 259 -34.90 17.02 -7.29
C GLN A 259 -35.57 17.66 -6.06
N HIS A 260 -34.94 18.66 -5.43
CA HIS A 260 -35.51 19.43 -4.33
C HIS A 260 -36.44 20.59 -4.73
N ILE A 261 -36.45 21.05 -5.99
CA ILE A 261 -37.22 22.23 -6.43
C ILE A 261 -38.72 22.09 -6.14
N PHE A 262 -39.25 20.86 -6.10
CA PHE A 262 -40.67 20.62 -5.84
C PHE A 262 -41.04 20.54 -4.35
N HIS A 263 -40.07 20.52 -3.43
CA HIS A 263 -40.32 20.30 -2.01
C HIS A 263 -40.44 21.60 -1.19
N ASP A 264 -39.80 22.69 -1.63
CA ASP A 264 -39.92 24.04 -1.03
C ASP A 264 -41.20 24.78 -1.46
N ALA A 265 -41.90 24.32 -2.50
CA ALA A 265 -43.16 24.92 -2.95
C ALA A 265 -44.35 24.62 -2.01
N GLY A 266 -44.22 23.63 -1.12
CA GLY A 266 -45.30 23.20 -0.21
C GLY A 266 -45.26 23.80 1.20
N SER A 267 -44.12 24.33 1.64
CA SER A 267 -43.95 24.88 3.01
C SER A 267 -44.43 26.33 3.17
N GLY A 268 -44.73 27.02 2.06
CA GLY A 268 -45.23 28.40 2.05
C GLY A 268 -46.74 28.55 2.28
N LEU A 269 -47.53 27.46 2.24
CA LEU A 269 -48.99 27.51 2.34
C LEU A 269 -49.53 27.34 3.79
N GLU A 270 -48.71 26.89 4.73
CA GLU A 270 -49.12 26.72 6.14
C GLU A 270 -49.00 28.01 6.98
N LEU A 271 -48.33 29.06 6.48
CA LEU A 271 -48.24 30.35 7.18
C LEU A 271 -49.40 31.31 6.85
N ALA A 272 -50.21 31.02 5.83
CA ALA A 272 -51.34 31.87 5.42
C ALA A 272 -52.68 31.51 6.08
N SER A 273 -52.74 30.47 6.93
CA SER A 273 -53.98 30.00 7.58
C SER A 273 -54.03 30.26 9.09
N LYS A 274 -53.10 31.08 9.63
CA LYS A 274 -53.08 31.49 11.05
C LYS A 274 -53.30 32.99 11.29
N GLU A 275 -53.72 33.74 10.28
CA GLU A 275 -54.31 35.07 10.47
C GLU A 275 -55.71 35.09 9.84
N GLY A 276 -56.71 34.72 10.65
CA GLY A 276 -58.13 34.81 10.37
C GLY A 276 -58.91 34.92 11.66
#